data_AF-A0A957FUG7-F1
#
_entry.id   AF-A0A957FUG7-F1
#
_cell.length_a   1.000
_cell.length_b   1.000
_cell.length_c   1.000
_cell.angle_alpha   90.00
_cell.angle_beta   90.00
_cell.angle_gamma   90.00
#
_symmetry.space_group_name_H-M   'P 1'
#
loop_
_entity.id
_entity.type
_entity.pdbx_description
1 polymer ?
#
loop_
_entity_poly.entity_id
_entity_poly.type
_entity_poly.pdbx_seq_one_letter_code
_entity_poly.pdbx_strand_id
1 'polypeptide(L)'
;MDTLFASSVDFTRWLQTNYPELAGLMRAISTLGIFEFYLAIIPLIYWSIHKQAGKHIAYVISLASFVNAALKGFIREPRPYWLDSSIKLDDGIGYGWPSGHSQLGPTLYFMAAIWARRSWAWGLAVVLTLLMGLSRIYLGVHTWVDVLGGYFVALLHLVGYGIYVRYVRGRIRNRILGQRLLIVLLVPTILSTIYFLMRFVLATADLTVSWAAFIPAAELQALEDAATGIGMLVGLGVGFLLEASRTNFSVAGPIWQRVARYLLGIAILVGLWFGSGQVVPDDPLWLAVPLRILRYAILGLFMAYWAPALFVRIGLAPAGPGPEVSLAVNQDSLLKR
;
A
#
# COMPACT_ATOMS: atom_id res chain seq x y z
N MET A 1 -1.06 -21.97 25.43
CA MET A 1 -0.99 -20.58 24.95
C MET A 1 0.46 -20.15 25.12
N ASP A 2 1.12 -19.71 24.05
CA ASP A 2 2.57 -19.44 24.09
C ASP A 2 2.90 -18.26 25.01
N THR A 3 4.05 -18.32 25.68
CA THR A 3 4.48 -17.30 26.66
C THR A 3 4.52 -15.89 26.07
N LEU A 4 4.89 -15.76 24.80
CA LEU A 4 4.90 -14.50 24.06
C LEU A 4 3.49 -13.93 23.88
N PHE A 5 2.53 -14.79 23.60
CA PHE A 5 1.13 -14.38 23.44
C PHE A 5 0.56 -13.89 24.77
N ALA A 6 0.73 -14.66 25.86
CA ALA A 6 0.26 -14.27 27.19
C ALA A 6 0.85 -12.92 27.61
N SER A 7 2.16 -12.73 27.44
CA SER A 7 2.82 -11.46 27.74
C SER A 7 2.27 -10.28 26.93
N SER A 8 1.83 -10.52 25.68
CA SER A 8 1.22 -9.48 24.83
C SER A 8 -0.15 -9.05 25.34
N VAL A 9 -0.97 -10.01 25.75
CA VAL A 9 -2.30 -9.74 26.30
C VAL A 9 -2.18 -9.02 27.64
N ASP A 10 -1.28 -9.46 28.53
CA ASP A 10 -1.06 -8.82 29.82
C ASP A 10 -0.56 -7.39 29.68
N PHE A 11 0.38 -7.15 28.76
CA PHE A 11 0.84 -5.79 28.46
C PHE A 11 -0.27 -4.90 27.91
N THR A 12 -1.10 -5.44 27.01
CA THR A 12 -2.26 -4.71 26.47
C THR A 12 -3.25 -4.34 27.57
N ARG A 13 -3.61 -5.31 28.42
CA ARG A 13 -4.51 -5.09 29.56
C ARG A 13 -3.94 -4.07 30.53
N TRP A 14 -2.64 -4.14 30.82
CA TRP A 14 -1.97 -3.16 31.67
C TRP A 14 -2.07 -1.74 31.10
N LEU A 15 -1.82 -1.56 29.79
CA LEU A 15 -1.95 -0.26 29.13
C LEU A 15 -3.38 0.29 29.24
N GLN A 16 -4.38 -0.54 28.94
CA GLN A 16 -5.79 -0.12 28.95
C GLN A 16 -6.28 0.21 30.35
N THR A 17 -5.81 -0.53 31.37
CA THR A 17 -6.22 -0.33 32.77
C THR A 17 -5.58 0.91 33.38
N ASN A 18 -4.29 1.15 33.11
CA ASN A 18 -3.55 2.25 33.72
C ASN A 18 -3.69 3.57 32.96
N TYR A 19 -4.01 3.53 31.65
CA TYR A 19 -4.10 4.70 30.79
C TYR A 19 -5.36 4.69 29.89
N PRO A 20 -6.58 4.55 30.45
CA PRO A 20 -7.82 4.45 29.66
C PRO A 20 -8.10 5.71 28.80
N GLU A 21 -7.60 6.87 29.21
CA GLU A 21 -7.75 8.15 28.51
C GLU A 21 -7.07 8.19 27.13
N LEU A 22 -6.10 7.30 26.88
CA LEU A 22 -5.39 7.23 25.61
C LEU A 22 -6.22 6.63 24.47
N ALA A 23 -7.37 6.01 24.76
CA ALA A 23 -8.18 5.32 23.76
C ALA A 23 -8.55 6.20 22.55
N GLY A 24 -8.92 7.46 22.79
CA GLY A 24 -9.23 8.42 21.71
C GLY A 24 -8.02 8.72 20.83
N LEU A 25 -6.87 8.99 21.46
CA LEU A 25 -5.61 9.25 20.75
C LEU A 25 -5.17 8.03 19.93
N MET A 26 -5.25 6.82 20.49
CA MET A 26 -4.84 5.59 19.81
C MET A 26 -5.71 5.29 18.59
N ARG A 27 -7.03 5.53 18.67
CA ARG A 27 -7.91 5.45 17.49
C ARG A 27 -7.52 6.48 16.42
N ALA A 28 -7.27 7.73 16.82
CA ALA A 28 -6.85 8.78 15.89
C ALA A 28 -5.52 8.45 15.20
N ILE A 29 -4.52 7.96 15.94
CA ILE A 29 -3.25 7.49 15.37
C ILE A 29 -3.52 6.33 14.39
N SER A 30 -4.38 5.39 14.76
CA SER A 30 -4.69 4.24 13.91
C SER A 30 -5.35 4.63 12.58
N THR A 31 -6.09 5.75 12.50
CA THR A 31 -6.62 6.23 11.21
C THR A 31 -5.53 6.59 10.20
N LEU A 32 -4.28 6.80 10.62
CA LEU A 32 -3.16 7.01 9.69
C LEU A 32 -2.69 5.71 9.02
N GLY A 33 -3.27 4.56 9.41
CA GLY A 33 -2.93 3.23 8.89
C GLY A 33 -4.04 2.57 8.07
N ILE A 34 -5.17 3.25 7.83
CA ILE A 34 -6.30 2.73 7.04
C ILE A 34 -6.14 3.05 5.55
N PHE A 35 -6.86 2.31 4.71
CA PHE A 35 -6.80 2.45 3.25
C PHE A 35 -7.14 3.87 2.77
N GLU A 36 -8.16 4.49 3.37
CA GLU A 36 -8.64 5.84 3.04
C GLU A 36 -7.56 6.90 3.24
N PHE A 37 -6.75 6.77 4.29
CA PHE A 37 -5.63 7.67 4.53
C PHE A 37 -4.60 7.55 3.40
N TYR A 38 -4.24 6.33 2.98
CA TYR A 38 -3.32 6.13 1.85
C TYR A 38 -3.92 6.65 0.53
N LEU A 39 -5.21 6.41 0.30
CA LEU A 39 -5.96 6.91 -0.86
C LEU A 39 -5.97 8.46 -0.91
N ALA A 40 -5.89 9.13 0.23
CA ALA A 40 -5.84 10.60 0.31
C ALA A 40 -4.41 11.16 0.24
N ILE A 41 -3.45 10.60 0.99
CA ILE A 41 -2.10 11.17 1.16
C ILE A 41 -1.20 10.90 -0.05
N ILE A 42 -1.31 9.74 -0.70
CA ILE A 42 -0.45 9.39 -1.83
C ILE A 42 -0.74 10.29 -3.03
N PRO A 43 -2.02 10.53 -3.44
CA PRO A 43 -2.31 11.48 -4.50
C PRO A 43 -1.97 12.93 -4.10
N LEU A 44 -2.09 13.31 -2.83
CA LEU A 44 -1.63 14.64 -2.38
C LEU A 44 -0.14 14.83 -2.68
N ILE A 45 0.67 13.84 -2.32
CA ILE A 45 2.11 13.87 -2.58
C ILE A 45 2.38 13.88 -4.09
N TYR A 46 1.74 12.98 -4.85
CA TYR A 46 1.99 12.82 -6.27
C TYR A 46 1.52 14.02 -7.11
N TRP A 47 0.29 14.47 -6.92
CA TRP A 47 -0.32 15.53 -7.72
C TRP A 47 0.11 16.91 -7.26
N SER A 48 0.40 17.15 -5.98
CA SER A 48 0.47 18.53 -5.45
C SER A 48 1.78 18.90 -4.75
N ILE A 49 2.52 17.93 -4.21
CA ILE A 49 3.75 18.22 -3.45
C ILE A 49 4.99 17.89 -4.27
N HIS A 50 5.17 16.63 -4.65
CA HIS A 50 6.39 16.13 -5.27
C HIS A 50 6.13 14.88 -6.14
N LYS A 51 6.06 15.07 -7.46
CA LYS A 51 5.80 14.02 -8.47
C LYS A 51 6.61 12.74 -8.23
N GLN A 52 7.94 12.83 -8.19
CA GLN A 52 8.79 11.64 -8.08
C GLN A 52 8.63 10.90 -6.75
N ALA A 53 8.56 11.62 -5.61
CA ALA A 53 8.28 11.03 -4.31
C ALA A 53 6.94 10.29 -4.32
N GLY A 54 5.88 10.92 -4.83
CA GLY A 54 4.55 10.31 -4.92
C GLY A 54 4.53 9.05 -5.78
N LYS A 55 5.21 9.05 -6.95
CA LYS A 55 5.34 7.85 -7.81
C LYS A 55 5.98 6.68 -7.06
N HIS A 56 7.11 6.96 -6.39
CA HIS A 56 7.87 5.94 -5.68
C HIS A 56 7.10 5.42 -4.46
N ILE A 57 6.50 6.31 -3.65
CA ILE A 57 5.70 5.95 -2.48
C ILE A 57 4.49 5.11 -2.91
N ALA A 58 3.74 5.53 -3.93
CA ALA A 58 2.57 4.79 -4.42
C ALA A 58 2.90 3.34 -4.76
N TYR A 59 3.98 3.14 -5.53
CA TYR A 59 4.37 1.82 -5.99
C TYR A 59 4.91 0.93 -4.85
N VAL A 60 5.74 1.49 -3.96
CA VAL A 60 6.30 0.74 -2.82
C VAL A 60 5.20 0.37 -1.81
N ILE A 61 4.26 1.27 -1.52
CA ILE A 61 3.13 0.97 -0.63
C ILE A 61 2.21 -0.11 -1.22
N SER A 62 1.99 -0.10 -2.54
CA SER A 62 1.20 -1.14 -3.21
C SER A 62 1.88 -2.50 -3.14
N LEU A 63 3.20 -2.55 -3.33
CA LEU A 63 4.00 -3.76 -3.14
C LEU A 63 3.96 -4.23 -1.69
N ALA A 64 4.11 -3.31 -0.73
CA ALA A 64 4.05 -3.62 0.70
C ALA A 64 2.69 -4.17 1.11
N SER A 65 1.60 -3.63 0.57
CA SER A 65 0.25 -4.13 0.81
C SER A 65 0.10 -5.58 0.33
N PHE A 66 0.59 -5.88 -0.87
CA PHE A 66 0.58 -7.25 -1.40
C PHE A 66 1.40 -8.20 -0.52
N VAL A 67 2.63 -7.81 -0.15
CA VAL A 67 3.51 -8.64 0.68
C VAL A 67 2.88 -8.88 2.06
N ASN A 68 2.23 -7.87 2.66
CA ASN A 68 1.51 -8.04 3.92
C ASN A 68 0.41 -9.09 3.80
N ALA A 69 -0.43 -8.99 2.77
CA ALA A 69 -1.52 -9.92 2.51
C ALA A 69 -1.02 -11.36 2.29
N ALA A 70 0.07 -11.51 1.52
CA ALA A 70 0.71 -12.80 1.29
C ALA A 70 1.24 -13.42 2.58
N LEU A 71 1.96 -12.67 3.39
CA LEU A 71 2.51 -13.16 4.67
C LEU A 71 1.39 -13.51 5.66
N LYS A 72 0.32 -12.71 5.73
CA LYS A 72 -0.86 -13.01 6.56
C LYS A 72 -1.52 -14.32 6.15
N GLY A 73 -1.76 -14.51 4.86
CA GLY A 73 -2.34 -15.75 4.34
C GLY A 73 -1.42 -16.96 4.48
N PHE A 74 -0.10 -16.75 4.56
CA PHE A 74 0.88 -17.81 4.78
C PHE A 74 0.95 -18.26 6.24
N ILE A 75 1.02 -17.30 7.17
CA ILE A 75 1.33 -17.58 8.58
C ILE A 75 0.07 -17.82 9.40
N ARG A 76 -1.04 -17.17 9.06
CA ARG A 76 -2.35 -17.39 9.69
C ARG A 76 -2.38 -17.21 11.22
N GLU A 77 -1.52 -16.35 11.74
CA GLU A 77 -1.44 -16.07 13.19
C GLU A 77 -2.75 -15.45 13.69
N PRO A 78 -3.37 -15.96 14.78
CA PRO A 78 -4.57 -15.38 15.35
C PRO A 78 -4.31 -14.00 15.98
N ARG A 79 -5.32 -13.13 15.95
CA ARG A 79 -5.25 -11.86 16.69
C ARG A 79 -5.45 -12.09 18.19
N PRO A 80 -4.92 -11.23 19.07
CA PRO A 80 -5.02 -11.47 20.49
C PRO A 80 -6.47 -11.41 21.00
N TYR A 81 -7.31 -10.53 20.46
CA TYR A 81 -8.73 -10.50 20.86
C TYR A 81 -9.56 -11.70 20.39
N TRP A 82 -9.06 -12.54 19.46
CA TRP A 82 -9.74 -13.78 19.07
C TRP A 82 -9.68 -14.84 20.18
N LEU A 83 -8.64 -14.75 21.01
CA LEU A 83 -8.38 -15.66 22.13
C LEU A 83 -8.82 -15.04 23.47
N ASP A 84 -8.75 -13.71 23.60
CA ASP A 84 -9.19 -12.97 24.78
C ASP A 84 -9.93 -11.70 24.38
N SER A 85 -11.27 -11.76 24.35
CA SER A 85 -12.10 -10.63 23.93
C SER A 85 -12.08 -9.45 24.91
N SER A 86 -11.56 -9.62 26.14
CA SER A 86 -11.56 -8.57 27.17
C SER A 86 -10.72 -7.34 26.81
N ILE A 87 -9.73 -7.51 25.93
CA ILE A 87 -8.84 -6.42 25.49
C ILE A 87 -9.32 -5.73 24.19
N LYS A 88 -10.46 -6.13 23.62
CA LYS A 88 -10.93 -5.64 22.31
C LYS A 88 -11.49 -4.21 22.40
N LEU A 89 -10.73 -3.22 21.94
CA LEU A 89 -11.19 -1.82 21.88
C LEU A 89 -11.47 -1.31 20.45
N ASP A 90 -11.13 -2.11 19.45
CA ASP A 90 -11.34 -1.85 18.02
C ASP A 90 -11.49 -3.17 17.26
N ASP A 91 -11.95 -3.08 16.02
CA ASP A 91 -12.09 -4.23 15.12
C ASP A 91 -10.88 -4.38 14.20
N GLY A 92 -10.59 -5.64 13.83
CA GLY A 92 -9.53 -5.94 12.87
C GLY A 92 -9.84 -7.20 12.08
N ILE A 93 -10.13 -7.06 10.79
CA ILE A 93 -10.34 -8.22 9.91
C ILE A 93 -8.98 -8.77 9.46
N GLY A 94 -8.88 -10.08 9.22
CA GLY A 94 -7.65 -10.74 8.78
C GLY A 94 -6.75 -11.21 9.92
N TYR A 95 -5.73 -12.00 9.59
CA TYR A 95 -4.74 -12.53 10.52
C TYR A 95 -3.86 -11.44 11.18
N GLY A 96 -3.23 -11.80 12.30
CA GLY A 96 -2.40 -10.92 13.14
C GLY A 96 -1.06 -10.58 12.48
N TRP A 97 -0.22 -11.58 12.22
CA TRP A 97 1.14 -11.37 11.78
C TRP A 97 1.28 -11.30 10.24
N PRO A 98 2.02 -10.30 9.69
CA PRO A 98 2.52 -9.11 10.36
C PRO A 98 1.45 -8.01 10.38
N SER A 99 1.56 -7.08 11.34
CA SER A 99 0.62 -5.96 11.42
C SER A 99 0.77 -5.02 10.20
N GLY A 100 -0.31 -4.89 9.42
CA GLY A 100 -0.32 -4.02 8.23
C GLY A 100 -0.15 -2.53 8.55
N HIS A 101 -0.72 -2.06 9.66
CA HIS A 101 -0.54 -0.68 10.12
C HIS A 101 0.93 -0.39 10.48
N SER A 102 1.55 -1.31 11.23
CA SER A 102 2.97 -1.25 11.60
C SER A 102 3.92 -1.58 10.45
N GLN A 103 3.41 -1.99 9.28
CA GLN A 103 4.22 -2.19 8.07
C GLN A 103 4.10 -1.00 7.12
N LEU A 104 2.87 -0.67 6.69
CA LEU A 104 2.59 0.35 5.69
C LEU A 104 2.88 1.76 6.22
N GLY A 105 2.54 2.04 7.48
CA GLY A 105 2.77 3.35 8.11
C GLY A 105 4.26 3.70 8.11
N PRO A 106 5.13 2.88 8.74
CA PRO A 106 6.56 3.12 8.74
C PRO A 106 7.17 3.17 7.34
N THR A 107 6.70 2.33 6.40
CA THR A 107 7.12 2.40 4.99
C THR A 107 6.84 3.80 4.40
N LEU A 108 5.64 4.34 4.60
CA LEU A 108 5.28 5.68 4.15
C LEU A 108 6.11 6.76 4.85
N TYR A 109 6.21 6.72 6.19
CA TYR A 109 6.84 7.78 6.99
C TYR A 109 8.34 7.90 6.69
N PHE A 110 9.06 6.78 6.62
CA PHE A 110 10.49 6.79 6.29
C PHE A 110 10.75 7.13 4.82
N MET A 111 9.89 6.69 3.89
CA MET A 111 10.01 7.16 2.50
C MET A 111 9.79 8.68 2.41
N ALA A 112 8.80 9.22 3.10
CA ALA A 112 8.58 10.67 3.17
C ALA A 112 9.81 11.39 3.75
N ALA A 113 10.43 10.87 4.82
CA ALA A 113 11.65 11.42 5.40
C ALA A 113 12.84 11.40 4.41
N ILE A 114 13.04 10.30 3.68
CA ILE A 114 14.08 10.16 2.63
C ILE A 114 13.92 11.24 1.57
N TRP A 115 12.70 11.48 1.09
CA TRP A 115 12.42 12.47 0.05
C TRP A 115 12.42 13.92 0.57
N ALA A 116 12.02 14.15 1.82
CA ALA A 116 12.03 15.47 2.45
C ALA A 116 13.46 15.99 2.65
N ARG A 117 14.45 15.10 2.87
CA ARG A 117 15.86 15.45 3.12
C ARG A 117 16.03 16.45 4.28
N ARG A 118 15.20 16.31 5.32
CA ARG A 118 15.27 17.11 6.55
C ARG A 118 15.48 16.19 7.74
N SER A 119 16.41 16.52 8.63
CA SER A 119 16.71 15.73 9.84
C SER A 119 15.49 15.55 10.74
N TRP A 120 14.69 16.60 10.93
CA TRP A 120 13.46 16.54 11.73
C TRP A 120 12.44 15.51 11.21
N ALA A 121 12.41 15.26 9.90
CA ALA A 121 11.47 14.33 9.28
C ALA A 121 11.78 12.88 9.68
N TRP A 122 13.04 12.55 9.96
CA TRP A 122 13.44 11.24 10.48
C TRP A 122 12.96 11.03 11.91
N GLY A 123 13.11 12.04 12.78
CA GLY A 123 12.58 12.01 14.14
C GLY A 123 11.07 11.83 14.14
N LEU A 124 10.35 12.58 13.30
CA LEU A 124 8.90 12.43 13.14
C LEU A 124 8.52 11.03 12.64
N ALA A 125 9.24 10.46 11.67
CA ALA A 125 8.97 9.12 11.16
C ALA A 125 9.13 8.04 12.25
N VAL A 126 10.16 8.15 13.11
CA VAL A 126 10.35 7.26 14.26
C VAL A 126 9.19 7.39 15.25
N VAL A 127 8.81 8.62 15.62
CA VAL A 127 7.72 8.87 16.57
C VAL A 127 6.39 8.29 16.04
N LEU A 128 6.04 8.58 14.78
CA LEU A 128 4.81 8.05 14.17
C LEU A 128 4.83 6.53 14.05
N THR A 129 5.99 5.93 13.77
CA THR A 129 6.17 4.48 13.73
C THR A 129 5.87 3.84 15.08
N LEU A 130 6.47 4.36 16.16
CA LEU A 130 6.27 3.85 17.52
C LEU A 130 4.83 4.05 18.00
N LEU A 131 4.26 5.24 17.75
CA LEU A 131 2.86 5.54 18.08
C LEU A 131 1.89 4.62 17.32
N MET A 132 2.15 4.33 16.04
CA MET A 132 1.32 3.40 15.26
C MET A 132 1.37 1.99 15.84
N GLY A 133 2.54 1.49 16.22
CA GLY A 133 2.62 0.15 16.84
C GLY A 133 1.93 0.10 18.20
N LEU A 134 2.17 1.12 19.03
CA LEU A 134 1.52 1.25 20.34
C LEU A 134 0.00 1.31 20.19
N SER A 135 -0.53 2.03 19.19
CA SER A 135 -1.97 2.10 18.98
C SER A 135 -2.58 0.73 18.66
N ARG A 136 -1.90 -0.11 17.86
CA ARG A 136 -2.42 -1.45 17.53
C ARG A 136 -2.37 -2.42 18.71
N ILE A 137 -1.36 -2.31 19.58
CA ILE A 137 -1.31 -3.07 20.82
C ILE A 137 -2.42 -2.59 21.76
N TYR A 138 -2.48 -1.28 22.01
CA TYR A 138 -3.46 -0.67 22.90
C TYR A 138 -4.91 -0.98 22.49
N LEU A 139 -5.21 -0.99 21.19
CA LEU A 139 -6.56 -1.29 20.69
C LEU A 139 -6.92 -2.79 20.75
N GLY A 140 -5.98 -3.65 21.15
CA GLY A 140 -6.19 -5.09 21.33
C GLY A 140 -6.27 -5.90 20.04
N VAL A 141 -5.91 -5.30 18.90
CA VAL A 141 -6.04 -5.94 17.58
C VAL A 141 -4.76 -6.64 17.12
N HIS A 142 -3.62 -6.40 17.77
CA HIS A 142 -2.33 -7.00 17.44
C HIS A 142 -1.49 -7.27 18.69
N THR A 143 -0.71 -8.34 18.65
CA THR A 143 0.34 -8.59 19.65
C THR A 143 1.53 -7.66 19.43
N TRP A 144 2.43 -7.53 20.40
CA TRP A 144 3.69 -6.82 20.16
C TRP A 144 4.57 -7.55 19.13
N VAL A 145 4.45 -8.88 19.00
CA VAL A 145 5.13 -9.69 17.98
C VAL A 145 4.63 -9.33 16.57
N ASP A 146 3.33 -9.16 16.37
CA ASP A 146 2.75 -8.72 15.10
C ASP A 146 3.29 -7.35 14.68
N VAL A 147 3.41 -6.44 15.66
CA VAL A 147 3.91 -5.08 15.45
C VAL A 147 5.39 -5.09 15.07
N LEU A 148 6.23 -5.84 15.80
CA LEU A 148 7.65 -6.00 15.45
C LEU A 148 7.82 -6.68 14.09
N GLY A 149 6.98 -7.66 13.75
CA GLY A 149 6.91 -8.25 12.42
C GLY A 149 6.61 -7.22 11.33
N GLY A 150 5.64 -6.33 11.58
CA GLY A 150 5.34 -5.21 10.70
C GLY A 150 6.53 -4.29 10.47
N TYR A 151 7.23 -3.89 11.55
CA TYR A 151 8.43 -3.06 11.46
C TYR A 151 9.57 -3.74 10.70
N PHE A 152 9.77 -5.03 10.94
CA PHE A 152 10.77 -5.83 10.23
C PHE A 152 10.48 -5.86 8.73
N VAL A 153 9.23 -6.15 8.34
CA VAL A 153 8.85 -6.16 6.92
C VAL A 153 8.94 -4.75 6.30
N ALA A 154 8.61 -3.69 7.04
CA ALA A 154 8.80 -2.31 6.56
C ALA A 154 10.28 -2.00 6.28
N LEU A 155 11.18 -2.41 7.17
CA LEU A 155 12.62 -2.27 6.96
C LEU A 155 13.08 -3.00 5.69
N LEU A 156 12.60 -4.22 5.44
CA LEU A 156 12.91 -4.95 4.21
C LEU A 156 12.44 -4.21 2.95
N HIS A 157 11.26 -3.57 2.99
CA HIS A 157 10.78 -2.73 1.88
C HIS A 157 11.68 -1.52 1.65
N LEU A 158 12.11 -0.84 2.71
CA LEU A 158 12.99 0.32 2.61
C LEU A 158 14.39 -0.04 2.09
N VAL A 159 14.96 -1.16 2.58
CA VAL A 159 16.24 -1.69 2.08
C VAL A 159 16.11 -2.11 0.62
N GLY A 160 15.05 -2.86 0.28
CA GLY A 160 14.77 -3.27 -1.10
C GLY A 160 14.59 -2.07 -2.04
N TYR A 161 13.92 -1.02 -1.58
CA TYR A 161 13.80 0.25 -2.30
C TYR A 161 15.17 0.92 -2.51
N GLY A 162 16.03 0.95 -1.48
CA GLY A 162 17.40 1.46 -1.58
C GLY A 162 18.23 0.70 -2.62
N ILE A 163 18.18 -0.64 -2.60
CA ILE A 163 18.83 -1.52 -3.58
C ILE A 163 18.30 -1.24 -4.98
N TYR A 164 16.97 -1.15 -5.14
CA TYR A 164 16.34 -0.82 -6.41
C TYR A 164 16.86 0.51 -6.96
N VAL A 165 16.85 1.58 -6.16
CA VAL A 165 17.33 2.90 -6.60
C VAL A 165 18.80 2.86 -6.98
N ARG A 166 19.64 2.16 -6.21
CA ARG A 166 21.09 2.15 -6.39
C ARG A 166 21.56 1.30 -7.58
N TYR A 167 20.89 0.19 -7.87
CA TYR A 167 21.38 -0.83 -8.80
C TYR A 167 20.44 -1.15 -9.96
N VAL A 168 19.12 -0.96 -9.81
CA VAL A 168 18.12 -1.45 -10.78
C VAL A 168 17.47 -0.32 -11.57
N ARG A 169 17.12 0.80 -10.90
CA ARG A 169 16.35 1.91 -11.49
C ARG A 169 16.94 2.43 -12.79
N GLY A 170 18.25 2.70 -12.82
CA GLY A 170 18.93 3.22 -14.01
C GLY A 170 18.87 2.25 -15.18
N ARG A 171 19.02 0.95 -14.92
CA ARG A 171 18.94 -0.10 -15.95
C ARG A 171 17.55 -0.20 -16.57
N ILE A 172 16.50 -0.14 -15.76
CA ILE A 172 15.11 -0.15 -16.24
C ILE A 172 14.78 1.15 -16.99
N ARG A 173 15.21 2.31 -16.46
CA ARG A 173 14.99 3.62 -17.09
C ARG A 173 15.66 3.74 -18.47
N ASN A 174 16.69 2.97 -18.77
CA ASN A 174 17.35 3.03 -20.07
C ASN A 174 16.76 2.03 -21.10
N ARG A 175 15.72 1.27 -20.74
CA ARG A 175 15.01 0.34 -21.65
C ARG A 175 13.98 1.08 -22.51
N ILE A 176 13.62 0.51 -23.67
CA ILE A 176 12.51 0.99 -24.50
C ILE A 176 11.16 0.78 -23.80
N LEU A 177 10.13 1.54 -24.19
CA LEU A 177 8.83 1.50 -23.52
C LEU A 177 8.23 0.09 -23.43
N GLY A 178 8.28 -0.69 -24.52
CA GLY A 178 7.74 -2.06 -24.54
C GLY A 178 8.37 -2.97 -23.49
N GLN A 179 9.69 -2.86 -23.26
CA GLN A 179 10.40 -3.61 -22.22
C GLN A 179 10.02 -3.14 -20.81
N ARG A 180 9.78 -1.84 -20.61
CA ARG A 180 9.31 -1.33 -19.31
C ARG A 180 7.89 -1.78 -19.01
N LEU A 181 7.01 -1.75 -20.00
CA LEU A 181 5.64 -2.28 -19.89
C LEU A 181 5.69 -3.77 -19.54
N LEU A 182 6.53 -4.55 -20.23
CA LEU A 182 6.71 -5.96 -19.92
C LEU A 182 7.16 -6.17 -18.46
N ILE A 183 8.15 -5.43 -17.96
CA ILE A 183 8.59 -5.54 -16.56
C ILE A 183 7.45 -5.19 -15.58
N VAL A 184 6.73 -4.10 -15.84
CA VAL A 184 5.60 -3.66 -15.01
C VAL A 184 4.49 -4.70 -14.95
N LEU A 185 4.26 -5.47 -16.01
CA LEU A 185 3.26 -6.54 -16.04
C LEU A 185 3.79 -7.86 -15.50
N LEU A 186 5.07 -8.18 -15.72
CA LEU A 186 5.69 -9.40 -15.24
C LEU A 186 5.80 -9.43 -13.72
N VAL A 187 6.12 -8.30 -13.06
CA VAL A 187 6.27 -8.27 -11.60
C VAL A 187 4.97 -8.69 -10.89
N PRO A 188 3.79 -8.06 -11.12
CA PRO A 188 2.54 -8.49 -10.52
C PRO A 188 2.12 -9.91 -10.95
N THR A 189 2.44 -10.32 -12.18
CA THR A 189 2.15 -11.69 -12.65
C THR A 189 2.94 -12.72 -11.84
N ILE A 190 4.26 -12.53 -11.67
CA ILE A 190 5.12 -13.41 -10.88
C ILE A 190 4.64 -13.44 -9.42
N LEU A 191 4.33 -12.29 -8.85
CA LEU A 191 3.81 -12.19 -7.48
C LEU A 191 2.49 -12.94 -7.32
N SER A 192 1.55 -12.79 -8.26
CA SER A 192 0.28 -13.51 -8.27
C SER A 192 0.47 -15.02 -8.37
N THR A 193 1.39 -15.47 -9.23
CA THR A 193 1.74 -16.88 -9.36
C THR A 193 2.34 -17.43 -8.06
N ILE A 194 3.28 -16.71 -7.43
CA ILE A 194 3.85 -17.10 -6.14
C ILE A 194 2.76 -17.21 -5.08
N TYR A 195 1.85 -16.23 -5.00
CA TYR A 195 0.75 -16.25 -4.04
C TYR A 195 -0.20 -17.42 -4.28
N PHE A 196 -0.55 -17.72 -5.54
CA PHE A 196 -1.39 -18.86 -5.88
C PHE A 196 -0.71 -20.20 -5.54
N LEU A 197 0.56 -20.36 -5.90
CA LEU A 197 1.33 -21.57 -5.57
C LEU A 197 1.47 -21.75 -4.06
N MET A 198 1.74 -20.67 -3.33
CA MET A 198 1.75 -20.66 -1.87
C MET A 198 0.43 -21.19 -1.30
N ARG A 199 -0.71 -20.65 -1.77
CA ARG A 199 -2.04 -21.10 -1.33
C ARG A 199 -2.39 -22.53 -1.74
N PHE A 200 -1.85 -23.00 -2.86
CA PHE A 200 -2.03 -24.37 -3.33
C PHE A 200 -1.25 -25.39 -2.47
N VAL A 201 -0.05 -25.02 -2.01
CA VAL A 201 0.80 -25.90 -1.19
C VAL A 201 0.41 -25.87 0.29
N LEU A 202 -0.12 -24.76 0.79
CA LEU A 202 -0.59 -24.67 2.16
C LEU A 202 -1.77 -25.62 2.39
N ALA A 203 -1.72 -26.37 3.48
CA ALA A 203 -2.86 -27.13 3.97
C ALA A 203 -4.08 -26.21 4.20
N THR A 204 -5.29 -26.76 4.14
CA THR A 204 -6.49 -26.03 4.56
C THR A 204 -6.31 -25.55 5.99
N ALA A 205 -6.85 -24.38 6.30
CA ALA A 205 -6.75 -23.82 7.65
C ALA A 205 -7.34 -24.80 8.69
N ASP A 206 -6.67 -24.94 9.82
CA ASP A 206 -7.10 -25.82 10.90
C ASP A 206 -8.35 -25.24 11.58
N LEU A 207 -9.48 -25.92 11.43
CA LEU A 207 -10.77 -25.52 12.00
C LEU A 207 -11.03 -26.12 13.39
N THR A 208 -10.08 -26.84 13.97
CA THR A 208 -10.20 -27.43 15.32
C THR A 208 -9.82 -26.47 16.45
N VAL A 209 -9.25 -25.31 16.09
CA VAL A 209 -8.82 -24.27 17.03
C VAL A 209 -10.01 -23.48 17.62
N SER A 210 -9.83 -22.92 18.82
CA SER A 210 -10.88 -22.16 19.53
C SER A 210 -11.35 -20.89 18.81
N TRP A 211 -10.56 -20.39 17.86
CA TRP A 211 -10.81 -19.18 17.08
C TRP A 211 -11.24 -19.49 15.63
N ALA A 212 -11.67 -20.73 15.34
CA ALA A 212 -12.03 -21.17 13.99
C ALA A 212 -13.12 -20.30 13.33
N ALA A 213 -13.99 -19.68 14.11
CA ALA A 213 -15.02 -18.77 13.61
C ALA A 213 -14.47 -17.54 12.85
N PHE A 214 -13.22 -17.13 13.13
CA PHE A 214 -12.58 -15.99 12.46
C PHE A 214 -11.86 -16.35 11.16
N ILE A 215 -11.57 -17.64 10.93
CA ILE A 215 -10.76 -18.12 9.81
C ILE A 215 -11.36 -17.77 8.45
N PRO A 216 -12.67 -18.00 8.17
CA PRO A 216 -13.23 -17.72 6.85
C PRO A 216 -13.08 -16.26 6.43
N ALA A 217 -13.39 -15.33 7.34
CA ALA A 217 -13.25 -13.91 7.10
C ALA A 217 -11.77 -13.51 6.93
N ALA A 218 -10.86 -14.13 7.68
CA ALA A 218 -9.44 -13.83 7.59
C ALA A 218 -8.80 -14.32 6.27
N GLU A 219 -9.20 -15.49 5.78
CA GLU A 219 -8.79 -16.02 4.47
C GLU A 219 -9.31 -15.17 3.31
N LEU A 220 -10.57 -14.73 3.40
CA LEU A 220 -11.16 -13.84 2.41
C LEU A 220 -10.42 -12.50 2.38
N GLN A 221 -10.19 -11.89 3.55
CA GLN A 221 -9.45 -10.64 3.65
C GLN A 221 -8.04 -10.74 3.05
N ALA A 222 -7.30 -11.82 3.34
CA ALA A 222 -5.96 -12.02 2.79
C ALA A 222 -5.97 -12.14 1.25
N LEU A 223 -6.99 -12.80 0.69
CA LEU A 223 -7.18 -12.89 -0.77
C LEU A 223 -7.50 -11.53 -1.38
N GLU A 224 -8.43 -10.83 -0.76
CA GLU A 224 -8.91 -9.52 -1.18
C GLU A 224 -7.83 -8.45 -1.15
N ASP A 225 -7.01 -8.42 -0.09
CA ASP A 225 -5.89 -7.48 0.05
C ASP A 225 -4.78 -7.80 -0.96
N ALA A 226 -4.51 -9.08 -1.22
CA ALA A 226 -3.55 -9.49 -2.25
C ALA A 226 -4.03 -9.06 -3.64
N ALA A 227 -5.30 -9.31 -3.98
CA ALA A 227 -5.92 -8.90 -5.24
C ALA A 227 -5.89 -7.36 -5.41
N THR A 228 -6.18 -6.63 -4.35
CA THR A 228 -6.10 -5.15 -4.31
C THR A 228 -4.68 -4.67 -4.59
N GLY A 229 -3.68 -5.25 -3.93
CA GLY A 229 -2.26 -4.93 -4.14
C GLY A 229 -1.79 -5.19 -5.58
N ILE A 230 -2.18 -6.32 -6.16
CA ILE A 230 -1.87 -6.66 -7.56
C ILE A 230 -2.52 -5.67 -8.53
N GLY A 231 -3.81 -5.37 -8.35
CA GLY A 231 -4.52 -4.38 -9.16
C GLY A 231 -3.82 -3.03 -9.12
N MET A 232 -3.49 -2.53 -7.93
CA MET A 232 -2.77 -1.26 -7.75
C MET A 232 -1.40 -1.26 -8.42
N LEU A 233 -0.61 -2.34 -8.29
CA LEU A 233 0.70 -2.44 -8.94
C LEU A 233 0.61 -2.35 -10.46
N VAL A 234 -0.34 -3.07 -11.07
CA VAL A 234 -0.59 -3.02 -12.52
C VAL A 234 -1.03 -1.62 -12.94
N GLY A 235 -2.06 -1.08 -12.28
CA GLY A 235 -2.66 0.21 -12.61
C GLY A 235 -1.66 1.37 -12.48
N LEU A 236 -0.96 1.46 -11.35
CA LEU A 236 0.04 2.49 -11.10
C LEU A 236 1.24 2.33 -12.05
N GLY A 237 1.73 1.12 -12.25
CA GLY A 237 2.88 0.87 -13.12
C GLY A 237 2.61 1.27 -14.57
N VAL A 238 1.49 0.82 -15.14
CA VAL A 238 1.08 1.18 -16.50
C VAL A 238 0.79 2.68 -16.58
N GLY A 239 0.06 3.22 -15.60
CA GLY A 239 -0.29 4.63 -15.54
C GLY A 239 0.94 5.54 -15.48
N PHE A 240 1.95 5.23 -14.67
CA PHE A 240 3.16 6.05 -14.61
C PHE A 240 3.99 6.01 -15.89
N LEU A 241 3.94 4.92 -16.67
CA LEU A 241 4.57 4.84 -17.98
C LEU A 241 3.80 5.65 -19.04
N LEU A 242 2.46 5.59 -19.01
CA LEU A 242 1.61 6.40 -19.90
C LEU A 242 1.75 7.89 -19.58
N GLU A 243 1.74 8.25 -18.30
CA GLU A 243 1.96 9.63 -17.86
C GLU A 243 3.31 10.15 -18.35
N ALA A 244 4.39 9.40 -18.14
CA ALA A 244 5.72 9.80 -18.59
C ALA A 244 5.87 9.89 -20.12
N SER A 245 5.13 9.09 -20.88
CA SER A 245 5.23 9.04 -22.36
C SER A 245 4.23 9.94 -23.10
N ARG A 246 3.14 10.37 -22.46
CA ARG A 246 2.06 11.12 -23.13
C ARG A 246 1.74 12.47 -22.50
N THR A 247 1.86 12.60 -21.18
CA THR A 247 1.40 13.80 -20.46
C THR A 247 2.58 14.61 -19.92
N ASN A 248 3.55 13.92 -19.31
CA ASN A 248 4.68 14.48 -18.59
C ASN A 248 4.27 15.68 -17.71
N PHE A 249 3.27 15.51 -16.85
CA PHE A 249 2.76 16.62 -16.05
C PHE A 249 3.81 17.09 -15.04
N SER A 250 3.72 18.34 -14.61
CA SER A 250 4.55 18.91 -13.55
C SER A 250 3.70 19.36 -12.37
N VAL A 251 4.24 19.22 -11.15
CA VAL A 251 3.61 19.73 -9.93
C VAL A 251 3.74 21.24 -9.77
N ALA A 252 4.42 21.93 -10.69
CA ALA A 252 4.56 23.38 -10.70
C ALA A 252 3.20 24.10 -10.80
N GLY A 253 3.24 25.41 -10.56
CA GLY A 253 2.07 26.28 -10.52
C GLY A 253 1.78 26.84 -9.13
N PRO A 254 0.96 27.91 -9.06
CA PRO A 254 0.52 28.54 -7.82
C PRO A 254 -0.26 27.58 -6.93
N ILE A 255 -0.29 27.86 -5.62
CA ILE A 255 -0.89 26.97 -4.62
C ILE A 255 -2.37 26.67 -4.91
N TRP A 256 -3.14 27.63 -5.43
CA TRP A 256 -4.55 27.41 -5.76
C TRP A 256 -4.74 26.34 -6.83
N GLN A 257 -3.86 26.26 -7.85
CA GLN A 257 -3.91 25.20 -8.87
C GLN A 257 -3.63 23.84 -8.26
N ARG A 258 -2.68 23.78 -7.32
CA ARG A 258 -2.31 22.54 -6.60
C ARG A 258 -3.44 22.06 -5.69
N VAL A 259 -4.14 22.98 -5.04
CA VAL A 259 -5.32 22.68 -4.22
C VAL A 259 -6.47 22.24 -5.12
N ALA A 260 -6.80 23.01 -6.16
CA ALA A 260 -7.90 22.71 -7.07
C ALA A 260 -7.76 21.34 -7.75
N ARG A 261 -6.57 21.00 -8.26
CA ARG A 261 -6.36 19.68 -8.87
C ARG A 261 -6.41 18.53 -7.87
N TYR A 262 -5.93 18.75 -6.65
CA TYR A 262 -6.06 17.74 -5.60
C TYR A 262 -7.52 17.48 -5.25
N LEU A 263 -8.30 18.53 -4.99
CA LEU A 263 -9.73 18.42 -4.66
C LEU A 263 -10.53 17.78 -5.79
N LEU A 264 -10.29 18.20 -7.04
CA LEU A 264 -10.92 17.60 -8.21
C LEU A 264 -10.54 16.12 -8.36
N GLY A 265 -9.24 15.82 -8.29
CA GLY A 265 -8.73 14.46 -8.45
C GLY A 265 -9.21 13.51 -7.37
N ILE A 266 -9.22 13.95 -6.10
CA ILE A 266 -9.64 13.12 -4.98
C ILE A 266 -11.16 12.90 -5.00
N ALA A 267 -11.95 13.90 -5.38
CA ALA A 267 -13.39 13.75 -5.52
C ALA A 267 -13.74 12.67 -6.57
N ILE A 268 -13.08 12.71 -7.74
CA ILE A 268 -13.28 11.70 -8.78
C ILE A 268 -12.74 10.34 -8.32
N LEU A 269 -11.56 10.29 -7.70
CA LEU A 269 -10.97 9.03 -7.22
C LEU A 269 -11.84 8.36 -6.16
N VAL A 270 -12.38 9.11 -5.20
CA VAL A 270 -13.31 8.61 -4.18
C VAL A 270 -14.62 8.18 -4.82
N GLY A 271 -15.16 8.95 -5.77
CA GLY A 271 -16.35 8.56 -6.53
C GLY A 271 -16.16 7.26 -7.30
N LEU A 272 -15.01 7.08 -7.96
CA LEU A 272 -14.64 5.84 -8.64
C LEU A 272 -14.49 4.69 -7.66
N TRP A 273 -13.79 4.90 -6.54
CA TRP A 273 -13.56 3.86 -5.53
C TRP A 273 -14.87 3.41 -4.89
N PHE A 274 -15.70 4.34 -4.41
CA PHE A 274 -16.99 4.05 -3.81
C PHE A 274 -17.96 3.43 -4.82
N GLY A 275 -18.14 4.07 -5.97
CA GLY A 275 -19.09 3.63 -7.00
C GLY A 275 -18.75 2.26 -7.58
N SER A 276 -17.47 1.99 -7.88
CA SER A 276 -17.05 0.65 -8.34
C SER A 276 -17.22 -0.43 -7.27
N GLY A 277 -17.17 -0.05 -5.98
CA GLY A 277 -17.42 -0.97 -4.87
C GLY A 277 -18.86 -1.46 -4.78
N GLN A 278 -19.82 -0.73 -5.34
CA GLN A 278 -21.24 -1.13 -5.36
C GLN A 278 -21.58 -2.09 -6.51
N VAL A 279 -20.69 -2.20 -7.50
CA VAL A 279 -20.94 -2.97 -8.74
C VAL A 279 -20.15 -4.28 -8.77
N VAL A 280 -18.96 -4.30 -8.16
CA VAL A 280 -18.14 -5.51 -8.08
C VAL A 280 -18.78 -6.48 -7.07
N PRO A 281 -19.15 -7.70 -7.48
CA PRO A 281 -19.74 -8.68 -6.56
C PRO A 281 -18.68 -9.22 -5.61
N ASP A 282 -19.12 -9.60 -4.40
CA ASP A 282 -18.26 -10.26 -3.40
C ASP A 282 -18.17 -11.78 -3.62
N ASP A 283 -19.16 -12.38 -4.30
CA ASP A 283 -19.24 -13.81 -4.60
C ASP A 283 -19.93 -14.04 -5.97
N PRO A 284 -19.59 -15.10 -6.74
CA PRO A 284 -18.58 -16.14 -6.50
C PRO A 284 -17.14 -15.62 -6.62
N LEU A 285 -16.23 -16.15 -5.80
CA LEU A 285 -14.82 -15.71 -5.75
C LEU A 285 -14.07 -15.73 -7.09
N TRP A 286 -14.39 -16.68 -7.98
CA TRP A 286 -13.78 -16.76 -9.32
C TRP A 286 -14.11 -15.55 -10.19
N LEU A 287 -15.21 -14.85 -9.91
CA LEU A 287 -15.62 -13.61 -10.57
C LEU A 287 -15.19 -12.38 -9.74
N ALA A 288 -15.41 -12.43 -8.42
CA ALA A 288 -15.10 -11.32 -7.51
C ALA A 288 -13.62 -10.94 -7.51
N VAL A 289 -12.70 -11.91 -7.48
CA VAL A 289 -11.26 -11.66 -7.40
C VAL A 289 -10.71 -10.99 -8.67
N PRO A 290 -10.96 -11.50 -9.89
CA PRO A 290 -10.53 -10.80 -11.11
C PRO A 290 -11.13 -9.40 -11.25
N LEU A 291 -12.41 -9.21 -10.90
CA LEU A 291 -13.06 -7.90 -10.95
C LEU A 291 -12.48 -6.92 -9.92
N ARG A 292 -12.10 -7.41 -8.73
CA ARG A 292 -11.37 -6.60 -7.74
C ARG A 292 -9.99 -6.17 -8.26
N ILE A 293 -9.24 -7.07 -8.89
CA ILE A 293 -7.95 -6.73 -9.54
C ILE A 293 -8.18 -5.64 -10.59
N LEU A 294 -9.18 -5.81 -11.47
CA LEU A 294 -9.52 -4.82 -12.49
C LEU A 294 -9.92 -3.46 -11.89
N ARG A 295 -10.78 -3.47 -10.88
CA ARG A 295 -11.21 -2.26 -10.14
C ARG A 295 -10.02 -1.47 -9.62
N TYR A 296 -9.11 -2.12 -8.90
CA TYR A 296 -7.96 -1.42 -8.33
C TYR A 296 -6.89 -1.08 -9.38
N ALA A 297 -6.81 -1.82 -10.49
CA ALA A 297 -6.01 -1.41 -11.65
C ALA A 297 -6.54 -0.14 -12.31
N ILE A 298 -7.86 0.01 -12.43
CA ILE A 298 -8.51 1.23 -12.92
C ILE A 298 -8.25 2.40 -11.97
N LEU A 299 -8.36 2.20 -10.66
CA LEU A 299 -8.05 3.25 -9.66
C LEU A 299 -6.57 3.67 -9.72
N GLY A 300 -5.65 2.71 -9.80
CA GLY A 300 -4.22 2.97 -9.98
C GLY A 300 -3.93 3.72 -11.28
N LEU A 301 -4.57 3.33 -12.39
CA LEU A 301 -4.43 3.99 -13.70
C LEU A 301 -5.00 5.41 -13.67
N PHE A 302 -6.15 5.62 -13.03
CA PHE A 302 -6.71 6.94 -12.84
C PHE A 302 -5.75 7.84 -12.05
N MET A 303 -5.26 7.33 -10.92
CA MET A 303 -4.35 8.05 -10.04
C MET A 303 -3.07 8.47 -10.75
N ALA A 304 -2.47 7.53 -11.49
CA ALA A 304 -1.17 7.68 -12.11
C ALA A 304 -1.20 8.39 -13.48
N TYR A 305 -2.31 8.32 -14.23
CA TYR A 305 -2.37 8.84 -15.61
C TYR A 305 -3.57 9.74 -15.89
N TRP A 306 -4.81 9.25 -15.73
CA TRP A 306 -5.98 10.03 -16.17
C TRP A 306 -6.17 11.33 -15.39
N ALA A 307 -5.93 11.33 -14.08
CA ALA A 307 -5.97 12.55 -13.27
C ALA A 307 -4.93 13.58 -13.73
N PRO A 308 -3.62 13.26 -13.81
CA PRO A 308 -2.62 14.16 -14.42
C PRO A 308 -2.98 14.67 -15.82
N ALA A 309 -3.47 13.80 -16.70
CA ALA A 309 -3.87 14.17 -18.06
C ALA A 309 -5.04 15.15 -18.07
N LEU A 310 -6.02 14.94 -17.18
CA LEU A 310 -7.13 15.86 -16.98
C LEU A 310 -6.61 17.22 -16.51
N PHE A 311 -5.75 17.26 -15.48
CA PHE A 311 -5.21 18.51 -14.93
C PHE A 311 -4.50 19.36 -15.97
N VAL A 312 -3.71 18.72 -16.85
CA VAL A 312 -3.05 19.41 -17.97
C VAL A 312 -4.06 19.95 -18.98
N ARG A 313 -5.05 19.14 -19.37
CA ARG A 313 -6.07 19.55 -20.36
C ARG A 313 -6.89 20.75 -19.92
N ILE A 314 -7.18 20.88 -18.63
CA ILE A 314 -7.99 21.97 -18.08
C ILE A 314 -7.13 23.11 -17.50
N GLY A 315 -5.81 23.09 -17.69
CA GLY A 315 -4.92 24.18 -17.26
C GLY A 315 -4.61 24.25 -15.76
N LEU A 316 -4.86 23.18 -14.99
CA LEU A 316 -4.50 23.09 -13.56
C LEU A 316 -3.08 22.54 -13.31
N ALA A 317 -2.39 22.06 -14.35
CA ALA A 317 -1.00 21.67 -14.27
C ALA A 317 -0.30 21.93 -15.61
N PRO A 318 0.97 22.39 -15.61
CA PRO A 318 1.76 22.45 -16.84
C PRO A 318 2.22 21.06 -17.26
N ALA A 319 2.44 20.87 -18.57
CA ALA A 319 3.16 19.74 -19.13
C ALA A 319 4.63 20.11 -19.39
N GLY A 320 5.55 19.15 -19.25
CA GLY A 320 6.95 19.33 -19.63
C GLY A 320 7.12 19.48 -21.15
N PRO A 321 8.28 19.99 -21.63
CA PRO A 321 8.52 20.33 -23.04
C PRO A 321 8.55 19.14 -24.02
N GLY A 322 8.34 17.91 -23.54
CA GLY A 322 8.27 16.68 -24.33
C GLY A 322 8.09 15.45 -23.42
N PRO A 323 7.82 14.26 -23.97
CA PRO A 323 7.68 13.05 -23.18
C PRO A 323 9.00 12.65 -22.50
N GLU A 324 8.94 12.26 -21.22
CA GLU A 324 10.10 11.74 -20.46
C GLU A 324 10.56 10.38 -21.00
N VAL A 325 9.67 9.66 -21.68
CA VAL A 325 9.95 8.40 -22.39
C VAL A 325 9.57 8.54 -23.85
N SER A 326 10.56 8.56 -24.75
CA SER A 326 10.32 8.58 -26.20
C SER A 326 9.75 7.24 -26.68
N LEU A 327 8.75 7.31 -27.56
CA LEU A 327 8.20 6.16 -28.29
C LEU A 327 9.00 5.82 -29.55
N ALA A 328 9.88 6.71 -29.99
CA ALA A 328 10.68 6.50 -31.19
C ALA A 328 11.81 5.51 -30.90
N VAL A 329 11.88 4.43 -31.71
CA VAL A 329 13.07 3.59 -31.77
C VAL A 329 14.20 4.46 -32.30
N ASN A 330 15.24 4.65 -31.49
CA ASN A 330 16.39 5.43 -31.92
C ASN A 330 17.11 4.66 -33.05
N GLN A 331 17.05 5.16 -34.29
CA GLN A 331 17.67 4.49 -35.45
C GLN A 331 19.19 4.30 -35.27
N ASP A 332 19.83 5.14 -34.45
CA ASP A 332 21.25 5.01 -34.08
C ASP A 332 21.57 3.73 -33.28
N SER A 333 20.58 3.10 -32.65
CA SER A 333 20.77 1.83 -31.94
C SER A 333 20.81 0.61 -32.86
N LEU A 334 20.41 0.76 -34.13
CA LEU A 334 20.47 -0.29 -35.15
C LEU A 334 21.79 -0.27 -35.94
N LEU A 335 22.53 0.84 -35.91
CA LEU A 335 23.79 1.02 -36.65
C LEU A 335 25.06 0.71 -35.82
N LYS A 336 24.90 0.25 -34.57
CA LYS A 336 26.00 -0.21 -33.71
C LYS A 336 25.93 -1.72 -33.44
N ARG A 337 25.89 -2.52 -34.49
CA ARG A 337 26.17 -3.96 -34.42
C ARG A 337 27.32 -4.31 -35.33
#